data_AF-A0A9Q6EJN5-F1
#
_entry.id   AF-A0A9Q6EJN5-F1
#
_cell.length_a   1.000
_cell.length_b   1.000
_cell.length_c   1.000
_cell.angle_alpha   90.00
_cell.angle_beta   90.00
_cell.angle_gamma   90.00
#
_symmetry.space_group_name_H-M   'P 1'
#
loop_
_entity.id
_entity.type
_entity.pdbx_description
1 polymer ?
#
loop_
_entity_poly.entity_id
_entity_poly.type
_entity_poly.pdbx_seq_one_letter_code
_entity_poly.pdbx_strand_id
1 'polypeptide(L)' 'MNFILFVLAVVYVGGVWKFWTGFARTNFNPSLSNRIGLSLLWPALFITNSSYRRNFRKALKG' A
#
# COMPACT_ATOMS: atom_id res chain seq x y z
N MET A 1 15.02 -21.28 -1.52
CA MET A 1 14.15 -20.11 -1.34
C MET A 1 13.47 -20.24 0.02
N ASN A 2 13.71 -19.35 0.99
CA ASN A 2 13.04 -19.44 2.29
C ASN A 2 11.56 -19.10 2.11
N PHE A 3 10.67 -20.00 2.57
CA PHE A 3 9.22 -19.83 2.46
C PHE A 3 8.74 -18.50 3.07
N ILE A 4 9.34 -18.07 4.18
CA ILE A 4 9.06 -16.79 4.85
C ILE A 4 9.35 -15.60 3.91
N LEU A 5 10.49 -15.62 3.21
CA LEU A 5 10.83 -14.56 2.25
C LEU A 5 9.87 -14.53 1.06
N PHE A 6 9.43 -15.70 0.61
CA PHE A 6 8.43 -15.80 -0.45
C PHE A 6 7.09 -15.19 -0.03
N VAL A 7 6.58 -15.53 1.16
CA VAL A 7 5.34 -14.96 1.70
C VAL A 7 5.46 -13.44 1.87
N LEU A 8 6.58 -12.95 2.41
CA LEU A 8 6.82 -11.51 2.55
C LEU A 8 6.84 -10.80 1.19
N ALA A 9 7.48 -11.39 0.18
CA ALA A 9 7.51 -10.84 -1.17
C ALA A 9 6.11 -10.77 -1.79
N VAL A 10 5.32 -11.85 -1.66
CA VAL A 10 3.94 -11.90 -2.16
C VAL A 10 3.07 -10.85 -1.47
N VAL A 11 3.17 -10.72 -0.14
CA VAL A 11 2.44 -9.71 0.63
C VAL A 11 2.88 -8.30 0.23
N TYR A 12 4.19 -8.07 0.08
CA TYR A 12 4.75 -6.79 -0.35
C TYR A 12 4.20 -6.35 -1.71
N VAL A 13 4.37 -7.20 -2.74
CA VAL A 13 3.93 -6.91 -4.10
C VAL A 13 2.40 -6.81 -4.17
N GLY A 14 1.68 -7.69 -3.48
CA GLY A 14 0.22 -7.66 -3.40
C GLY A 14 -0.31 -6.38 -2.77
N GLY A 15 0.32 -5.90 -1.70
CA GLY A 15 -0.01 -4.64 -1.04
C GLY A 15 0.22 -3.42 -1.94
N VAL A 16 1.38 -3.36 -2.62
CA VAL A 16 1.70 -2.32 -3.61
C VAL A 16 0.65 -2.30 -4.71
N TRP A 17 0.35 -3.45 -5.31
CA TRP A 17 -0.59 -3.56 -6.42
C TRP A 17 -1.99 -3.09 -6.03
N LYS A 18 -2.54 -3.62 -4.94
CA LYS A 18 -3.89 -3.28 -4.47
C LYS A 18 -4.00 -1.81 -4.09
N PHE A 19 -2.99 -1.25 -3.41
CA PHE A 19 -2.99 0.16 -3.05
C PHE A 19 -2.87 1.04 -4.30
N TRP A 20 -2.01 0.67 -5.26
CA TRP A 20 -1.85 1.39 -6.52
C TRP A 20 -3.16 1.43 -7.31
N THR A 21 -3.87 0.32 -7.45
CA THR A 21 -5.16 0.26 -8.18
C THR A 21 -6.25 1.05 -7.47
N GLY A 22 -6.30 1.02 -6.14
CA GLY A 22 -7.29 1.71 -5.32
C GLY A 22 -6.91 3.16 -4.95
N PHE A 23 -5.75 3.66 -5.37
CA PHE A 23 -5.21 4.95 -4.95
C PHE A 23 -6.17 6.11 -5.20
N ALA A 24 -6.92 6.06 -6.31
CA ALA A 24 -7.91 7.08 -6.68
C ALA A 24 -9.08 7.20 -5.68
N ARG A 25 -9.31 6.18 -4.83
CA ARG A 25 -10.35 6.21 -3.77
C ARG A 25 -9.81 6.67 -2.41
N THR A 26 -8.52 6.99 -2.33
CA THR A 26 -7.91 7.52 -1.11
C THR A 26 -8.10 9.02 -1.01
N ASN A 27 -7.97 9.57 0.20
CA ASN A 27 -8.01 11.01 0.41
C ASN A 27 -6.64 11.69 0.17
N PHE A 28 -5.69 11.00 -0.47
CA PHE A 28 -4.37 11.57 -0.76
C PHE A 28 -4.41 12.45 -2.01
N ASN A 29 -3.54 13.46 -2.05
CA ASN A 29 -3.41 14.30 -3.25
C ASN A 29 -2.96 13.42 -4.44
N PRO A 30 -3.72 13.38 -5.55
CA PRO A 30 -3.44 12.54 -6.71
C PRO A 30 -2.24 13.05 -7.50
N SER A 31 -1.04 12.84 -6.97
CA SER A 31 0.23 13.06 -7.67
C SER A 31 0.94 11.73 -7.91
N LEU A 32 1.70 11.64 -9.01
CA LEU A 32 2.47 10.45 -9.34
C LEU A 32 3.48 10.13 -8.23
N SER A 33 4.15 11.15 -7.69
CA SER A 33 5.11 11.01 -6.59
C SER A 33 4.44 10.48 -5.31
N ASN A 34 3.26 10.98 -4.96
CA ASN A 34 2.52 10.46 -3.80
C ASN A 34 2.09 9.02 -4.04
N ARG A 35 1.58 8.70 -5.23
CA ARG A 35 1.17 7.33 -5.57
C ARG A 35 2.33 6.36 -5.45
N ILE A 36 3.50 6.68 -6.02
CA ILE A 36 4.69 5.85 -5.95
C ILE A 36 5.20 5.74 -4.51
N GLY A 37 5.43 6.87 -3.84
CA GLY A 37 5.97 6.89 -2.48
C GLY A 37 5.06 6.18 -1.48
N LEU A 38 3.77 6.47 -1.50
CA LEU A 38 2.78 5.86 -0.60
C LEU A 38 2.55 4.39 -0.91
N SER A 39 2.68 3.95 -2.17
CA SER A 39 2.58 2.52 -2.52
C SER A 39 3.81 1.75 -2.08
N LEU A 40 5.03 2.24 -2.31
CA LEU A 40 6.26 1.52 -1.96
C LEU A 40 6.52 1.48 -0.46
N LEU A 41 6.19 2.57 0.24
CA LEU A 41 6.34 2.69 1.69
C LEU A 41 5.17 2.10 2.48
N TRP A 42 4.28 1.37 1.81
CA TRP A 42 3.05 0.86 2.43
C TRP A 42 3.27 0.05 3.72
N PRO A 43 4.27 -0.85 3.86
CA PRO A 43 4.38 -1.66 5.08
C PRO A 43 4.72 -0.80 6.29
N ALA A 44 5.67 0.13 6.11
CA ALA A 44 6.07 1.06 7.15
C ALA A 44 4.91 1.99 7.53
N LEU A 45 4.28 2.62 6.54
CA LEU A 45 3.16 3.54 6.77
C LEU A 45 1.93 2.85 7.34
N PHE A 46 1.69 1.59 7.01
CA PHE A 46 0.60 0.79 7.58
C PHE A 46 0.83 0.54 9.07
N ILE A 47 2.07 0.30 9.50
CA ILE A 47 2.38 0.06 10.92
C ILE A 47 2.40 1.38 11.70
N THR A 48 3.01 2.43 11.15
CA THR A 48 3.30 3.68 11.87
C THR A 48 2.18 4.71 11.81
N ASN A 49 1.34 4.71 10.77
CA ASN A 49 0.39 5.79 10.51
C ASN A 49 -1.07 5.30 10.46
N SER A 50 -1.87 5.71 11.46
CA SER A 50 -3.27 5.33 11.59
C SER A 50 -4.17 5.92 10.47
N SER A 51 -3.87 7.12 9.98
CA SER A 51 -4.58 7.74 8.86
C SER A 51 -4.26 7.01 7.54
N TYR A 52 -3.00 6.64 7.35
CA TYR A 52 -2.59 5.82 6.20
C TYR A 52 -3.32 4.48 6.21
N ARG A 53 -3.39 3.77 7.34
CA ARG A 53 -4.15 2.51 7.45
C ARG A 53 -5.60 2.64 6.99
N ARG A 54 -6.28 3.71 7.38
CA ARG A 54 -7.67 3.96 6.96
C ARG A 54 -7.76 4.13 5.45
N ASN A 55 -6.88 4.93 4.85
CA ASN A 55 -6.83 5.12 3.40
C ASN A 55 -6.41 3.86 2.65
N PHE A 56 -5.47 3.08 3.19
CA PHE A 56 -5.06 1.79 2.64
C PHE A 56 -6.25 0.82 2.58
N ARG A 57 -7.01 0.70 3.68
CA ARG A 57 -8.25 -0.11 3.69
C ARG A 57 -9.30 0.39 2.71
N LYS A 58 -9.40 1.70 2.45
CA LYS A 58 -10.27 2.25 1.40
C LYS A 58 -9.80 1.81 0.01
N ALA A 59 -8.49 1.88 -0.26
CA ALA A 59 -7.91 1.42 -1.52
C ALA A 59 -8.12 -0.10 -1.74
N LEU A 60 -8.08 -0.91 -0.68
CA LEU A 60 -8.32 -2.36 -0.74
C LEU A 60 -9.78 -2.74 -1.05
N LYS A 61 -10.75 -1.89 -0.70
CA LYS A 61 -12.17 -2.06 -1.04
C LYS A 61 -12.47 -1.65 -2.49
N GLY A 62 -11.41 -1.46 -3.29
CA GLY A 62 -11.37 -1.31 -4.74
C GLY A 62 -12.21 -2.35 -5.46
#